data_AF-A0A956YC35-F1
#
_entry.id   AF-A0A956YC35-F1
#
_cell.length_a   1.000
_cell.length_b   1.000
_cell.length_c   1.000
_cell.angle_alpha   90.00
_cell.angle_beta   90.00
_cell.angle_gamma   90.00
#
_symmetry.space_group_name_H-M   'P 1'
#
loop_
_entity.id
_entity.type
_entity.pdbx_description
1 polymer ?
#
loop_
_entity_poly.entity_id
_entity_poly.type
_entity_poly.pdbx_seq_one_letter_code
_entity_poly.pdbx_strand_id
1 'polypeptide(L)'
;MMSNLESAFALAKERYAAIGVDVDAAMEQLRKISISLHCWQGDDVGGFEDPERGLSGGIMATGNYPGKARSVAELRQDLDKAYSLIPGDHRLNLHAIYLDTDQKVARNEILPEHFASWADWGKANNHGI
;
A
#
# COMPACT_ATOMS: atom_id res chain seq x y z
N MET A 1 30.91 8.77 -17.83
CA MET A 1 31.57 7.89 -16.83
C MET A 1 30.44 7.15 -16.12
N MET A 2 30.49 5.82 -16.03
CA MET A 2 29.44 5.05 -15.35
C MET A 2 29.35 5.45 -13.88
N SER A 3 28.14 5.48 -13.33
CA SER A 3 27.92 5.68 -11.90
C SER A 3 28.43 4.50 -11.08
N ASN A 4 28.63 4.71 -9.77
CA ASN A 4 28.96 3.63 -8.85
C ASN A 4 27.88 2.53 -8.85
N LEU A 5 26.61 2.91 -9.03
CA LEU A 5 25.49 1.98 -9.09
C LEU A 5 25.51 1.14 -10.36
N GLU A 6 25.73 1.76 -11.52
CA GLU A 6 25.85 1.04 -12.81
C GLU A 6 27.03 0.05 -12.79
N SER A 7 28.16 0.48 -12.23
CA SER A 7 29.36 -0.37 -12.11
C SER A 7 29.11 -1.56 -11.18
N ALA A 8 28.48 -1.33 -10.02
CA ALA A 8 28.13 -2.40 -9.09
C ALA A 8 27.09 -3.37 -9.68
N PHE A 9 26.10 -2.85 -10.41
CA PHE A 9 25.08 -3.66 -11.06
C PHE A 9 25.67 -4.53 -12.18
N ALA A 10 26.56 -3.99 -13.01
CA ALA A 10 27.27 -4.76 -14.03
C ALA A 10 28.05 -5.94 -13.43
N LEU A 11 28.79 -5.69 -12.34
CA LEU A 11 29.51 -6.74 -11.62
C LEU A 11 28.57 -7.79 -11.03
N ALA A 12 27.41 -7.39 -10.52
CA ALA A 12 26.40 -8.33 -10.02
C ALA A 12 25.85 -9.21 -11.14
N LYS A 13 25.57 -8.65 -12.32
CA LYS A 13 25.13 -9.42 -13.50
C LYS A 13 26.12 -10.51 -13.87
N GLU A 14 27.41 -10.21 -13.90
CA GLU A 14 28.46 -11.21 -14.17
C GLU A 14 28.47 -12.33 -13.13
N ARG A 15 28.35 -11.99 -11.84
CA ARG A 15 28.33 -12.99 -10.74
C ARG A 15 27.13 -13.91 -10.81
N TYR A 16 25.95 -13.38 -11.11
CA TYR A 16 24.73 -14.19 -11.26
C TYR A 16 24.75 -15.04 -12.54
N ALA A 17 25.29 -14.51 -13.64
CA ALA A 17 25.46 -15.27 -14.88
C ALA A 17 26.36 -16.50 -14.68
N ALA A 18 27.40 -16.41 -13.84
CA ALA A 18 28.29 -17.53 -13.52
C ALA A 18 27.59 -18.72 -12.84
N ILE A 19 26.41 -18.51 -12.24
CA ILE A 19 25.56 -19.56 -11.67
C ILE A 19 24.29 -19.83 -12.49
N GLY A 20 24.23 -19.33 -13.72
CA GLY A 20 23.12 -19.57 -14.64
C GLY A 20 21.88 -18.70 -14.41
N VAL A 21 22.01 -17.57 -13.69
CA VAL A 21 20.90 -16.64 -13.44
C VAL A 21 20.98 -15.43 -14.35
N ASP A 22 19.94 -15.21 -15.16
CA ASP A 22 19.75 -13.99 -15.94
C ASP A 22 19.08 -12.92 -15.07
N VAL A 23 19.87 -11.92 -14.67
CA VAL A 23 19.41 -10.80 -13.84
C VAL A 23 18.42 -9.91 -14.57
N ASP A 24 18.59 -9.66 -15.88
CA ASP A 24 17.66 -8.81 -16.61
C ASP A 24 16.29 -9.49 -16.69
N ALA A 25 16.27 -10.79 -16.98
CA ALA A 25 15.05 -11.58 -16.96
C ALA A 25 14.39 -11.62 -15.57
N ALA A 26 15.19 -11.74 -14.50
CA ALA A 26 14.69 -11.69 -13.12
C ALA A 26 14.06 -10.32 -12.78
N MET A 27 14.68 -9.23 -13.23
CA MET A 27 14.12 -7.88 -13.06
C MET A 27 12.81 -7.69 -13.84
N GLU A 28 12.72 -8.21 -15.07
CA GLU A 28 11.46 -8.19 -15.84
C GLU A 28 10.36 -9.03 -15.21
N GLN A 29 10.71 -10.14 -14.54
CA GLN A 29 9.76 -10.93 -13.77
C GLN A 29 9.31 -10.16 -12.52
N LEU A 30 10.24 -9.57 -11.77
CA LEU A 30 9.95 -8.82 -10.55
C LEU A 30 8.99 -7.66 -10.81
N ARG A 31 9.16 -6.92 -11.91
CA ARG A 31 8.27 -5.81 -12.29
C ARG A 31 6.80 -6.20 -12.46
N LYS A 32 6.51 -7.48 -12.72
CA LYS A 32 5.15 -8.00 -12.92
C LYS A 32 4.49 -8.46 -11.63
N ILE A 33 5.24 -8.51 -10.52
CA ILE A 33 4.75 -8.97 -9.23
C ILE A 33 4.20 -7.78 -8.45
N SER A 34 2.89 -7.71 -8.33
CA SER A 34 2.24 -6.72 -7.47
C SER A 34 2.16 -7.19 -6.02
N ILE A 35 2.52 -6.32 -5.08
CA ILE A 35 2.32 -6.53 -3.65
C ILE A 35 1.06 -5.78 -3.22
N SER A 36 0.24 -6.41 -2.37
CA SER A 36 -0.96 -5.79 -1.82
C SER A 36 -0.68 -5.24 -0.43
N LEU A 37 -0.57 -3.92 -0.32
CA LEU A 37 -0.29 -3.23 0.94
C LEU A 37 -1.57 -3.10 1.75
N HIS A 38 -1.52 -3.49 3.01
CA HIS A 38 -2.58 -3.27 3.98
C HIS A 38 -2.81 -1.77 4.29
N CYS A 39 -4.05 -1.31 4.16
CA CYS A 39 -4.42 0.09 4.47
C CYS A 39 -4.27 0.44 5.95
N TRP A 40 -4.51 -0.54 6.83
CA TRP A 40 -4.64 -0.32 8.27
C TRP A 40 -3.33 -0.02 9.00
N GLN A 41 -2.20 -0.11 8.31
CA GLN A 41 -0.93 0.36 8.85
C GLN A 41 -0.90 1.89 8.96
N GLY A 42 -1.64 2.63 8.12
CA GLY A 42 -1.55 4.10 8.11
C GLY A 42 -2.24 4.79 9.29
N ASP A 43 -3.13 4.11 10.00
CA ASP A 43 -3.99 4.70 11.04
C ASP A 43 -4.11 3.82 12.30
N ASP A 44 -3.22 2.85 12.46
CA ASP A 44 -3.23 1.88 13.55
C ASP A 44 -4.54 1.09 13.63
N VAL A 45 -5.11 0.65 12.50
CA VAL A 45 -6.39 -0.07 12.45
C VAL A 45 -7.57 0.72 13.04
N GLY A 46 -7.50 2.05 12.99
CA GLY A 46 -8.55 2.93 13.50
C GLY A 46 -9.84 2.81 12.68
N GLY A 47 -9.71 2.76 11.35
CA GLY A 47 -10.82 2.90 10.43
C GLY A 47 -11.48 4.29 10.50
N PHE A 48 -12.53 4.45 9.70
CA PHE A 48 -13.30 5.68 9.58
C PHE A 48 -14.80 5.49 9.89
N GLU A 49 -15.23 4.26 10.22
CA GLU A 49 -16.63 3.97 10.58
C GLU A 49 -17.05 4.51 11.95
N ASP A 50 -16.12 4.56 12.91
CA ASP A 50 -16.38 4.93 14.30
C ASP A 50 -15.06 5.36 14.99
N PRO A 51 -14.78 6.68 15.05
CA PRO A 51 -13.53 7.20 15.62
C PRO A 51 -13.30 6.83 17.09
N GLU A 52 -14.35 6.49 17.84
CA GLU A 52 -14.29 6.22 19.28
C GLU A 52 -14.16 4.73 19.61
N ARG A 53 -14.34 3.85 18.62
CA ARG A 53 -14.49 2.40 18.84
C ARG A 53 -13.25 1.72 19.42
N GLY A 54 -12.08 2.31 19.23
CA GLY A 54 -10.80 1.73 19.64
C GLY A 54 -10.54 0.36 19.01
N LEU A 55 -9.32 -0.15 19.21
CA LEU A 55 -8.91 -1.42 18.65
C LEU A 55 -9.32 -2.58 19.58
N SER A 56 -9.92 -3.63 19.01
CA SER A 56 -10.41 -4.80 19.77
C SER A 56 -10.25 -6.09 18.95
N GLY A 57 -10.76 -7.22 19.45
CA GLY A 57 -10.72 -8.50 18.72
C GLY A 57 -9.43 -9.29 18.89
N GLY A 58 -8.63 -9.00 19.91
CA GLY A 58 -7.40 -9.75 20.24
C GLY A 58 -6.15 -9.28 19.49
N ILE A 59 -6.28 -8.22 18.68
CA ILE A 59 -5.16 -7.53 18.03
C ILE A 59 -4.88 -6.21 18.75
N MET A 60 -3.69 -5.65 18.56
CA MET A 60 -3.25 -4.39 19.13
C MET A 60 -2.20 -3.73 18.23
N ALA A 61 -2.34 -2.42 17.98
CA ALA A 61 -1.26 -1.58 17.51
C ALA A 61 -0.54 -0.99 18.72
N THR A 62 0.79 -1.10 18.78
CA THR A 62 1.58 -0.70 19.94
C THR A 62 2.54 0.43 19.61
N GLY A 63 2.72 1.37 20.54
CA GLY A 63 3.53 2.56 20.34
C GLY A 63 2.67 3.81 20.12
N ASN A 64 3.23 4.99 20.42
CA ASN A 64 2.56 6.29 20.30
C ASN A 64 3.31 7.21 19.32
N TYR A 65 3.74 6.67 18.18
CA TYR A 65 4.41 7.48 17.17
C TYR A 65 3.40 8.47 16.58
N PRO A 66 3.71 9.78 16.51
CA PRO A 66 2.77 10.78 16.03
C PRO A 66 2.57 10.69 14.51
N GLY A 67 1.46 11.25 14.02
CA GLY A 67 1.24 11.45 12.58
C GLY A 67 0.43 10.37 11.87
N LYS A 68 -0.24 9.48 12.59
CA LYS A 68 -1.19 8.53 11.97
C LYS A 68 -2.32 9.25 11.23
N ALA A 69 -2.78 8.67 10.13
CA ALA A 69 -3.91 9.20 9.38
C ALA A 69 -5.20 9.19 10.22
N ARG A 70 -6.02 10.22 10.05
CA ARG A 70 -7.31 10.41 10.76
C ARG A 70 -8.49 10.55 9.82
N SER A 71 -8.24 10.50 8.52
CA SER A 71 -9.26 10.56 7.47
C SER A 71 -8.81 9.77 6.25
N VAL A 72 -9.77 9.45 5.38
CA VAL A 72 -9.51 8.86 4.06
C VAL A 72 -8.52 9.70 3.25
N ALA A 73 -8.65 11.03 3.31
CA ALA A 73 -7.79 11.95 2.58
C ALA A 73 -6.34 11.92 3.09
N GLU A 74 -6.13 11.92 4.41
CA GLU A 74 -4.79 11.78 5.01
C GLU A 74 -4.18 10.41 4.66
N LEU A 75 -4.96 9.33 4.78
CA LEU A 75 -4.46 7.98 4.50
C LEU A 75 -4.04 7.81 3.04
N ARG A 76 -4.77 8.39 2.08
CA ARG A 76 -4.37 8.38 0.67
C ARG A 76 -3.06 9.13 0.44
N GLN A 77 -2.85 10.28 1.10
CA GLN A 77 -1.58 11.02 0.98
C GLN A 77 -0.41 10.21 1.54
N ASP A 78 -0.60 9.52 2.67
CA ASP A 78 0.42 8.65 3.25
C ASP A 78 0.73 7.47 2.32
N LEU A 79 -0.29 6.88 1.71
CA LEU A 79 -0.16 5.82 0.72
C LEU A 79 0.55 6.31 -0.55
N ASP A 80 0.18 7.47 -1.10
CA ASP A 80 0.84 8.08 -2.27
C ASP A 80 2.33 8.29 -1.98
N LYS A 81 2.66 8.75 -0.76
CA LYS A 81 4.04 8.90 -0.33
C LYS A 81 4.75 7.55 -0.27
N ALA A 82 4.14 6.52 0.32
CA ALA A 82 4.69 5.18 0.38
C ALA A 82 4.92 4.60 -1.02
N TYR A 83 3.93 4.65 -1.91
CA TYR A 83 4.03 4.14 -3.28
C TYR A 83 5.10 4.89 -4.10
N SER A 84 5.29 6.19 -3.90
CA SER A 84 6.38 6.93 -4.56
C SER A 84 7.78 6.41 -4.23
N LEU A 85 7.92 5.67 -3.13
CA LEU A 85 9.20 5.12 -2.64
C LEU A 85 9.35 3.63 -2.93
N ILE A 86 8.29 2.95 -3.40
CA ILE A 86 8.27 1.51 -3.64
C ILE A 86 8.19 1.27 -5.15
N PRO A 87 9.19 0.62 -5.77
CA PRO A 87 9.20 0.43 -7.22
C PRO A 87 8.20 -0.64 -7.67
N GLY A 88 7.42 -0.32 -8.68
CA GLY A 88 6.47 -1.23 -9.34
C GLY A 88 5.02 -0.82 -9.16
N ASP A 89 4.13 -1.55 -9.83
CA ASP A 89 2.69 -1.33 -9.72
C ASP A 89 2.10 -2.28 -8.67
N HIS A 90 1.42 -1.71 -7.69
CA HIS A 90 1.01 -2.42 -6.47
C HIS A 90 -0.48 -2.24 -6.19
N ARG A 91 -0.97 -2.96 -5.19
CA ARG A 91 -2.38 -2.99 -4.83
C ARG A 91 -2.58 -2.49 -3.40
N LEU A 92 -3.76 -1.95 -3.11
CA LEU A 92 -4.19 -1.62 -1.75
C LEU A 92 -5.19 -2.66 -1.25
N ASN A 93 -4.89 -3.32 -0.15
CA ASN A 93 -5.84 -4.17 0.56
C ASN A 93 -6.67 -3.32 1.53
N LEU A 94 -7.97 -3.17 1.22
CA LEU A 94 -8.91 -2.39 2.02
C LEU A 94 -9.73 -3.24 2.97
N HIS A 95 -9.90 -2.75 4.20
CA HIS A 95 -10.85 -3.30 5.15
C HIS A 95 -12.17 -2.52 5.11
N ALA A 96 -13.30 -3.17 5.40
CA ALA A 96 -14.63 -2.55 5.33
C ALA A 96 -14.81 -1.31 6.24
N ILE A 97 -14.00 -1.17 7.29
CA ILE A 97 -14.06 -0.05 8.23
C ILE A 97 -13.46 1.24 7.65
N TYR A 98 -12.85 1.18 6.46
CA TYR A 98 -12.26 2.33 5.74
C TYR A 98 -13.23 2.92 4.72
N LEU A 99 -14.52 2.69 4.88
CA LEU A 99 -15.54 3.32 4.04
C LEU A 99 -15.41 4.85 4.06
N ASP A 100 -15.68 5.48 2.92
CA ASP A 100 -15.59 6.93 2.71
C ASP A 100 -17.01 7.52 2.62
N THR A 101 -17.56 7.89 3.78
CA THR A 101 -18.90 8.48 3.89
C THR A 101 -19.01 9.29 5.18
N ASP A 102 -19.76 10.39 5.12
CA ASP A 102 -20.11 11.19 6.30
C ASP A 102 -21.28 10.58 7.10
N GLN A 103 -21.94 9.55 6.57
CA GLN A 103 -23.07 8.89 7.22
C GLN A 103 -22.62 7.69 8.04
N LYS A 104 -23.25 7.49 9.20
CA LYS A 104 -23.06 6.26 9.96
C LYS A 104 -23.78 5.11 9.26
N VAL A 105 -23.02 4.20 8.66
CA VAL A 105 -23.54 3.02 7.96
C VAL A 105 -23.32 1.77 8.80
N ALA A 106 -24.36 0.97 9.01
CA ALA A 106 -24.22 -0.31 9.69
C ALA A 106 -23.39 -1.27 8.82
N ARG A 107 -22.54 -2.10 9.42
CA ARG A 107 -21.63 -2.98 8.66
C ARG A 107 -22.33 -3.94 7.69
N ASN A 108 -23.57 -4.34 8.00
CA ASN A 108 -24.41 -5.19 7.14
C ASN A 108 -25.12 -4.43 6.01
N GLU A 109 -24.96 -3.11 5.95
CA GLU A 109 -25.59 -2.21 4.97
C GLU A 109 -24.53 -1.48 4.11
N ILE A 110 -23.26 -1.90 4.21
CA ILE A 110 -22.18 -1.35 3.41
C ILE A 110 -22.37 -1.71 1.93
N LEU A 111 -22.32 -0.70 1.06
CA LEU A 111 -22.48 -0.78 -0.39
C LEU A 111 -21.22 -0.31 -1.14
N PRO A 112 -21.10 -0.61 -2.45
CA PRO A 112 -19.96 -0.16 -3.27
C PRO A 112 -19.75 1.35 -3.32
N GLU A 113 -20.82 2.15 -3.18
CA GLU A 113 -20.74 3.62 -3.21
C GLU A 113 -19.87 4.18 -2.09
N HIS A 114 -19.81 3.51 -0.93
CA HIS A 114 -18.93 3.92 0.18
C HIS A 114 -17.44 3.63 -0.10
N PHE A 115 -17.10 2.98 -1.21
CA PHE A 115 -15.72 2.77 -1.66
C PHE A 115 -15.45 3.30 -3.06
N ALA A 116 -16.43 4.00 -3.68
CA ALA A 116 -16.27 4.51 -5.03
C ALA A 116 -15.04 5.43 -5.15
N SER A 117 -14.84 6.30 -4.17
CA SER A 117 -13.67 7.19 -4.11
C SER A 117 -12.34 6.44 -3.97
N TRP A 118 -12.33 5.25 -3.34
CA TRP A 118 -11.14 4.39 -3.27
C TRP A 118 -10.85 3.73 -4.61
N ALA A 119 -11.89 3.26 -5.31
CA ALA A 119 -11.75 2.71 -6.65
C ALA A 119 -11.25 3.78 -7.64
N ASP A 120 -11.78 5.01 -7.55
CA ASP A 120 -11.36 6.14 -8.39
C ASP A 120 -9.90 6.54 -8.11
N TRP A 121 -9.52 6.67 -6.82
CA TRP A 121 -8.14 6.94 -6.43
C TRP A 121 -7.19 5.81 -6.88
N GLY A 122 -7.59 4.54 -6.72
CA GLY A 122 -6.79 3.40 -7.16
C GLY A 122 -6.57 3.43 -8.66
N LYS A 123 -7.63 3.64 -9.45
CA LYS A 123 -7.55 3.76 -10.91
C LYS A 123 -6.66 4.93 -11.35
N ALA A 124 -6.77 6.09 -10.70
CA ALA A 124 -5.98 7.27 -11.03
C ALA A 124 -4.47 7.06 -10.81
N ASN A 125 -4.10 6.22 -9.83
CA ASN A 125 -2.71 5.95 -9.47
C ASN A 125 -2.20 4.58 -9.96
N ASN A 126 -2.93 3.91 -10.85
CA ASN A 126 -2.62 2.56 -11.33
C ASN A 126 -2.47 1.51 -10.21
N HIS A 127 -3.25 1.66 -9.14
CA HIS A 127 -3.34 0.72 -8.04
C HIS A 127 -4.59 -0.15 -8.18
N GLY A 128 -4.40 -1.46 -8.03
CA GLY A 128 -5.54 -2.35 -7.82
C GLY A 128 -6.06 -2.22 -6.38
N ILE A 129 -7.37 -2.34 -6.19
CA ILE A 129 -8.01 -2.52 -4.88
C ILE A 129 -8.31 -4.01 -4.69
#